data_AF-A0A7K9JZ72-F1
#
_entry.id   AF-A0A7K9JZ72-F1
#
_cell.length_a   1.000
_cell.length_b   1.000
_cell.length_c   1.000
_cell.angle_alpha   90.00
_cell.angle_beta   90.00
_cell.angle_gamma   90.00
#
_symmetry.space_group_name_H-M   'P 1'
#
loop_
_entity.id
_entity.type
_entity.pdbx_description
1 polymer ?
#
loop_
_entity_poly.entity_id
_entity_poly.type
_entity_poly.pdbx_seq_one_letter_code
_entity_poly.pdbx_strand_id
1 'polypeptide(L)'
;QGFKPVVPTEYSPDLIFGTSRPSPAFPATEPYLGTNKVVDLQRIFQRTDGLPVHLKLGYPDRLLYRTTMALTIGGTIYCLIALVIASQPRKQ
;
A
#
# COMPACT_ATOMS: atom_id res chain seq x y z
N GLN A 1 21.74 2.99 53.41
CA GLN A 1 21.69 4.24 52.60
C GLN A 1 22.52 3.95 51.34
N GLY A 2 22.00 3.62 50.16
CA GLY A 2 20.81 4.11 49.48
C GLY A 2 21.23 4.92 48.24
N PHE A 3 22.11 4.40 47.37
CA PHE A 3 22.42 5.04 46.09
C PHE A 3 21.43 4.56 45.04
N LYS A 4 20.49 5.44 44.67
CA LYS A 4 19.52 5.18 43.60
C LYS A 4 20.25 5.08 42.25
N PRO A 5 19.90 4.12 41.39
CA PRO A 5 20.35 4.13 40.01
C PRO A 5 19.93 5.45 39.34
N VAL A 6 20.90 6.15 38.75
CA VAL A 6 20.64 7.23 37.82
C VAL A 6 19.86 6.63 36.65
N VAL A 7 18.59 7.02 36.55
CA VAL A 7 17.72 6.73 35.41
C VAL A 7 18.35 7.44 34.21
N PRO A 8 18.75 6.75 33.12
CA PRO A 8 19.07 7.44 31.90
C PRO A 8 17.80 8.15 31.43
N THR A 9 17.93 9.47 31.35
CA THR A 9 17.06 10.43 30.69
C THR A 9 16.23 9.78 29.58
N GLU A 10 14.92 9.78 29.80
CA GLU A 10 13.90 9.92 28.75
C GLU A 10 14.28 9.30 27.40
N TYR A 11 14.36 7.97 27.36
CA TYR A 11 14.20 7.26 26.11
C TYR A 11 12.74 7.49 25.69
N SER A 12 12.49 8.57 24.94
CA SER A 12 11.28 8.65 24.11
C SER A 12 11.26 7.33 23.33
N PRO A 13 10.33 6.40 23.58
CA PRO A 13 10.29 5.20 22.77
C PRO A 13 10.08 5.66 21.34
N ASP A 14 10.86 5.08 20.42
CA ASP A 14 10.76 5.33 18.98
C ASP A 14 9.29 5.57 18.61
N LEU A 15 9.03 6.71 17.96
CA LEU A 15 7.72 7.09 17.46
C LEU A 15 7.33 6.12 16.35
N ILE A 16 6.96 4.90 16.73
CA ILE A 16 6.41 3.90 15.82
C ILE A 16 5.00 4.38 15.47
N PHE A 17 4.77 4.52 14.17
CA PHE A 17 3.53 4.97 13.55
C PHE A 17 2.30 4.37 14.27
N GLY A 18 1.62 5.17 15.09
CA GLY A 18 0.38 4.77 15.79
C GLY A 18 0.43 4.66 17.32
N THR A 19 1.59 4.83 17.98
CA THR A 19 1.65 4.86 19.46
C THR A 19 1.42 6.26 20.05
N SER A 20 0.77 7.18 19.32
CA SER A 20 0.35 8.45 19.90
C SER A 20 -0.65 8.17 21.01
N ARG A 21 -0.15 8.03 22.24
CA ARG A 21 -0.96 8.17 23.44
C ARG A 21 -1.71 9.49 23.24
N PRO A 22 -3.06 9.52 23.27
CA PRO A 22 -3.78 10.76 23.14
C PRO A 22 -3.23 11.71 24.19
N SER A 23 -2.70 12.86 23.75
CA SER A 23 -2.30 13.88 24.71
C SER A 23 -3.56 14.26 25.50
N PRO A 24 -3.52 14.27 26.85
CA PRO A 24 -4.69 14.55 27.68
C PRO A 24 -5.30 15.95 27.46
N ALA A 25 -4.67 16.78 26.60
CA ALA A 25 -5.13 18.11 26.22
C ALA A 25 -6.13 18.16 25.04
N PHE A 26 -6.46 17.02 24.40
CA PHE A 26 -7.39 16.99 23.26
C PHE A 26 -8.55 16.01 23.53
N PRO A 27 -9.82 16.40 23.29
CA PRO A 27 -10.94 15.50 23.44
C PRO A 27 -10.80 14.31 22.48
N ALA A 28 -11.28 13.14 22.94
CA ALA A 28 -11.22 11.89 22.20
C ALA A 28 -11.68 12.08 20.75
N THR A 29 -10.80 11.64 19.85
CA THR A 29 -10.90 11.60 18.40
C THR A 29 -12.33 11.62 17.87
N GLU A 30 -12.63 12.65 17.07
CA GLU A 30 -13.81 12.80 16.23
C GLU A 30 -14.26 11.45 15.59
N PRO A 31 -15.56 11.11 15.59
CA PRO A 31 -16.10 9.86 15.02
C PRO A 31 -15.95 9.75 13.49
N TYR A 32 -15.40 10.76 12.83
CA TYR A 32 -15.14 10.80 11.39
C TYR A 32 -13.79 10.16 10.99
N LEU A 33 -12.90 9.87 11.93
CA LEU A 33 -11.67 9.13 11.66
C LEU A 33 -11.92 7.63 11.85
N GLY A 34 -12.05 6.89 10.74
CA GLY A 34 -12.21 5.44 10.77
C GLY A 34 -11.12 4.73 11.59
N THR A 35 -11.42 3.52 12.10
CA THR A 35 -10.50 2.74 12.94
C THR A 35 -9.15 2.54 12.25
N ASN A 36 -8.06 2.75 12.98
CA ASN A 36 -6.70 2.53 12.49
C ASN A 36 -6.49 1.05 12.08
N LYS A 37 -6.07 0.82 10.83
CA LYS A 37 -5.76 -0.50 10.25
C LYS A 37 -4.29 -0.67 9.86
N VAL A 38 -3.42 0.28 10.21
CA VAL A 38 -2.01 0.28 9.81
C VAL A 38 -1.28 -0.96 10.30
N VAL A 39 -1.52 -1.37 11.56
CA VAL A 39 -0.87 -2.56 12.15
C VAL A 39 -1.31 -3.84 11.42
N ASP A 40 -2.59 -3.93 11.04
CA ASP A 40 -3.11 -5.09 10.30
C ASP A 40 -2.48 -5.18 8.90
N LEU A 41 -2.39 -4.04 8.19
CA LEU A 41 -1.75 -3.97 6.88
C LEU A 41 -0.24 -4.25 6.97
N GLN A 42 0.45 -3.70 7.97
CA GLN A 42 1.88 -3.98 8.19
C GLN A 42 2.11 -5.48 8.36
N ARG A 43 1.27 -6.19 9.13
CA ARG A 43 1.38 -7.65 9.28
C ARG A 43 1.24 -8.40 7.94
N ILE A 44 0.33 -7.95 7.08
CA ILE A 44 0.11 -8.56 5.76
C ILE A 44 1.32 -8.34 4.85
N PHE A 45 1.79 -7.09 4.74
CA PHE A 45 2.87 -6.73 3.82
C PHE A 45 4.27 -7.16 4.30
N GLN A 46 4.48 -7.30 5.61
CA GLN A 46 5.75 -7.73 6.19
C GLN A 46 5.88 -9.26 6.37
N ARG A 47 4.82 -10.05 6.09
CA ARG A 47 4.88 -11.51 6.19
C ARG A 47 5.92 -12.10 5.23
N THR A 48 6.72 -13.08 5.67
CA THR A 48 7.82 -13.67 4.90
C THR A 48 7.38 -14.79 3.94
N ASP A 49 6.42 -14.51 3.06
CA ASP A 49 5.86 -15.52 2.13
C ASP A 49 6.58 -15.60 0.79
N GLY A 50 7.62 -14.80 0.56
CA GLY A 50 8.34 -14.71 -0.73
C GLY A 50 7.53 -14.08 -1.88
N LEU A 51 6.26 -13.70 -1.65
CA LEU A 51 5.43 -13.01 -2.64
C LEU A 51 5.93 -11.57 -2.90
N PRO A 52 6.00 -11.14 -4.17
CA PRO A 52 6.36 -9.77 -4.50
C PRO A 52 5.27 -8.79 -4.05
N VAL A 53 5.67 -7.52 -3.82
CA VAL A 53 4.79 -6.49 -3.24
C VAL A 53 3.50 -6.25 -4.05
N HIS A 54 3.54 -6.38 -5.38
CA HIS A 54 2.38 -6.17 -6.26
C HIS A 54 1.40 -7.34 -6.30
N LEU A 55 1.66 -8.45 -5.59
CA LEU A 55 0.76 -9.60 -5.45
C LEU A 55 0.49 -9.94 -3.97
N LYS A 56 0.87 -9.03 -3.06
CA LYS A 56 0.96 -9.31 -1.62
C LYS A 56 -0.40 -9.44 -0.95
N LEU A 57 -1.42 -8.79 -1.50
CA LEU A 57 -2.81 -8.85 -1.04
C LEU A 57 -3.56 -10.07 -1.59
N GLY A 58 -2.91 -10.88 -2.46
CA GLY A 58 -3.40 -12.17 -2.91
C GLY A 58 -4.33 -12.09 -4.13
N TYR A 59 -5.56 -12.59 -3.99
CA TYR A 59 -6.53 -12.69 -5.10
C TYR A 59 -6.87 -11.38 -5.81
N PRO A 60 -7.18 -10.25 -5.11
CA PRO A 60 -7.51 -9.01 -5.80
C PRO A 60 -6.36 -8.52 -6.68
N ASP A 61 -5.12 -8.58 -6.18
CA ASP A 61 -3.92 -8.20 -6.91
C ASP A 61 -3.69 -9.07 -8.16
N ARG A 62 -3.85 -10.39 -8.02
CA ARG A 62 -3.69 -11.33 -9.14
C ARG A 62 -4.73 -11.12 -10.22
N LEU A 63 -5.98 -10.88 -9.83
CA LEU A 63 -7.06 -10.62 -10.78
C LEU A 63 -6.79 -9.33 -11.54
N LEU A 64 -6.46 -8.26 -10.81
CA LEU A 64 -6.15 -6.95 -11.38
C LEU A 64 -4.95 -7.02 -12.33
N TYR A 65 -3.87 -7.69 -11.92
CA TYR A 65 -2.69 -7.87 -12.78
C TYR A 65 -3.04 -8.58 -14.09
N ARG A 66 -3.79 -9.68 -14.02
CA ARG A 66 -4.16 -10.47 -15.20
C ARG A 66 -5.06 -9.68 -16.15
N THR A 67 -6.03 -8.94 -15.64
CA THR A 67 -6.93 -8.13 -16.48
C THR A 67 -6.20 -6.96 -17.11
N THR A 68 -5.34 -6.26 -16.37
CA THR A 68 -4.50 -5.18 -16.91
C THR A 68 -3.56 -5.71 -17.98
N MET A 69 -2.89 -6.85 -17.76
CA MET A 69 -2.05 -7.46 -18.79
C MET A 69 -2.86 -7.86 -20.03
N ALA A 70 -4.01 -8.51 -19.86
CA ALA A 70 -4.87 -8.88 -20.98
C ALA A 70 -5.33 -7.65 -21.79
N LEU A 71 -5.72 -6.57 -21.11
CA LEU A 71 -6.12 -5.32 -21.75
C LEU A 71 -4.96 -4.66 -22.49
N THR A 72 -3.77 -4.62 -21.90
CA THR A 72 -2.59 -4.00 -22.55
C THR A 72 -2.16 -4.76 -23.80
N ILE A 73 -2.12 -6.10 -23.73
CA ILE A 73 -1.80 -6.96 -24.88
C ILE A 73 -2.89 -6.85 -25.95
N GLY A 74 -4.17 -6.88 -25.56
CA GLY A 74 -5.27 -6.69 -26.50
C GLY A 74 -5.24 -5.31 -27.17
N GLY A 75 -4.97 -4.27 -26.38
CA GLY A 75 -4.86 -2.89 -26.85
C GLY A 75 -3.69 -2.70 -27.82
N THR A 76 -2.53 -3.30 -27.55
CA THR A 76 -1.38 -3.21 -28.47
C THR A 76 -1.66 -3.91 -29.80
N ILE A 77 -2.26 -5.09 -29.77
CA ILE A 77 -2.70 -5.81 -30.99
C ILE A 77 -3.71 -4.96 -31.77
N TYR A 78 -4.69 -4.37 -31.09
CA TYR A 78 -5.67 -3.51 -31.72
C TYR A 78 -5.02 -2.29 -32.37
N CYS A 79 -4.09 -1.62 -31.67
CA CYS A 79 -3.33 -0.50 -32.22
C CYS A 79 -2.55 -0.90 -33.48
N LEU A 80 -1.93 -2.08 -33.50
CA LEU A 80 -1.21 -2.58 -34.68
C LEU A 80 -2.16 -2.82 -35.87
N ILE A 81 -3.32 -3.44 -35.64
CA ILE A 81 -4.33 -3.67 -36.68
C ILE A 81 -4.84 -2.33 -37.22
N ALA A 82 -5.20 -1.41 -36.33
CA ALA A 82 -5.66 -0.08 -36.71
C ALA A 82 -4.60 0.68 -37.50
N LEU A 83 -3.32 0.58 -37.10
CA LEU A 83 -2.20 1.20 -37.80
C LEU A 83 -2.01 0.60 -39.20
N VAL A 84 -2.10 -0.72 -39.36
CA VAL A 84 -2.04 -1.38 -40.68
C VAL A 84 -3.17 -0.87 -41.58
N ILE A 85 -4.40 -0.84 -41.09
CA ILE A 85 -5.56 -0.33 -41.86
C ILE A 85 -5.36 1.13 -42.23
N ALA A 86 -4.90 1.96 -41.30
CA ALA A 86 -4.65 3.38 -41.53
C ALA A 86 -3.49 3.63 -42.51
N SER A 87 -2.50 2.73 -42.57
CA SER A 87 -1.35 2.83 -43.47
C SER A 87 -1.68 2.50 -44.94
N GLN A 88 -2.81 1.84 -45.21
CA GLN A 88 -3.20 1.52 -46.57
C GLN A 88 -3.85 2.73 -47.25
N PRO A 89 -3.46 3.07 -48.50
CA PRO A 89 -4.07 4.17 -49.24
C PRO A 89 -5.53 3.84 -49.54
N ARG A 90 -6.44 4.69 -49.06
CA ARG A 90 -7.87 4.59 -49.40
C ARG A 90 -8.08 5.28 -50.73
N LYS A 91 -8.63 4.57 -51.72
CA LYS A 91 -9.07 5.22 -52.96
C LYS A 91 -10.25 6.14 -52.62
N GLN A 92 -10.12 7.39 -53.06
CA GLN A 92 -11.15 8.42 -52.95
C GLN A 92 -12.23 8.19 -54.00
#